data_AF-A0A0G0IWQ1-F1
#
_entry.id   AF-A0A0G0IWQ1-F1
#
_cell.length_a   1.000
_cell.length_b   1.000
_cell.length_c   1.000
_cell.angle_alpha   90.00
_cell.angle_beta   90.00
_cell.angle_gamma   90.00
#
_symmetry.space_group_name_H-M   'P 1'
#
loop_
_entity.id
_entity.type
_entity.pdbx_description
1 polymer ?
#
loop_
_entity_poly.entity_id
_entity_poly.type
_entity_poly.pdbx_seq_one_letter_code
_entity_poly.pdbx_strand_id
1 'polypeptide(L)'
;MNKQYTKEEYEKLISKIIESMNDLSYIDKKGEVYRYGEFFPSELSPFCYNETVAQEYFPLNKEEATKRGYQWKDREERNYKVDIPAENISSDINEDIIGKVIECSHKGKCNEQCTEAFKIIPEEFSFYKRMNLPLPTLCPNCRHYQRLNKRNPNKLWHRECMCDKGNHIHKGHCLNEFETSYAPDRPEMVYCEKCYQQEVY
;
A
#
# COMPACT_ATOMS: atom_id res chain seq x y z
N MET A 1 30.55 -13.51 1.51
CA MET A 1 31.44 -14.48 2.17
C MET A 1 30.54 -15.53 2.80
N ASN A 2 30.27 -16.63 2.10
CA ASN A 2 29.36 -17.67 2.57
C ASN A 2 30.18 -18.93 2.83
N LYS A 3 30.43 -19.25 4.10
CA LYS A 3 31.12 -20.47 4.51
C LYS A 3 30.09 -21.60 4.61
N GLN A 4 30.33 -22.72 3.93
CA GLN A 4 29.49 -23.91 4.03
C GLN A 4 29.89 -24.73 5.26
N TYR A 5 28.91 -25.17 6.03
CA TYR A 5 29.09 -26.00 7.21
C TYR A 5 28.57 -27.42 6.94
N THR A 6 29.16 -28.40 7.62
CA THR A 6 28.57 -29.74 7.69
C THR A 6 27.27 -29.70 8.51
N LYS A 7 26.39 -30.70 8.34
CA LYS A 7 25.10 -30.76 9.06
C LYS A 7 25.28 -30.69 10.58
N GLU A 8 26.23 -31.44 11.12
CA GLU A 8 26.50 -31.53 12.56
C GLU A 8 27.03 -30.21 13.13
N GLU A 9 27.91 -29.51 12.39
CA GLU A 9 28.41 -28.20 12.77
C GLU A 9 27.30 -27.13 12.72
N TYR A 10 26.44 -27.19 11.71
CA TYR A 10 25.30 -26.29 11.56
C TYR A 10 24.31 -26.44 12.72
N GLU A 11 23.93 -27.67 13.08
CA GLU A 11 22.99 -27.94 14.18
C GLU A 11 23.55 -27.46 15.54
N LYS A 12 24.85 -27.67 15.79
CA LYS A 12 25.53 -27.13 16.98
C LYS A 12 25.56 -25.61 16.98
N LEU A 13 25.87 -24.99 15.85
CA LEU A 13 25.99 -23.54 15.73
C LEU A 13 24.63 -22.85 15.90
N ILE A 14 23.58 -23.37 15.28
CA ILE A 14 22.23 -22.83 15.43
C ILE A 14 21.77 -22.88 16.88
N SER A 15 21.96 -24.01 17.56
CA SER A 15 21.55 -24.15 18.97
C SER A 15 22.20 -23.06 19.83
N LYS A 16 23.50 -22.82 19.63
CA LYS A 16 24.25 -21.76 20.31
C LYS A 16 23.76 -20.35 19.96
N ILE A 17 23.43 -20.10 18.69
CA ILE A 17 22.91 -18.79 18.25
C ILE A 17 21.53 -18.53 18.86
N ILE A 18 20.64 -19.53 18.87
CA ILE A 18 19.30 -19.42 19.45
C ILE A 18 19.40 -19.10 20.93
N GLU A 19 20.21 -19.86 21.67
CA GLU A 19 20.44 -19.63 23.10
C GLU A 19 21.01 -18.22 23.34
N SER A 20 22.05 -17.83 22.61
CA SER A 20 22.64 -16.50 22.71
C SER A 20 21.66 -15.37 22.38
N MET A 21 20.78 -15.54 21.38
CA MET A 21 19.78 -14.53 21.01
C MET A 21 18.63 -14.43 22.02
N ASN A 22 18.31 -15.53 22.71
CA ASN A 22 17.34 -15.51 23.80
C ASN A 22 17.90 -14.88 25.08
N ASP A 23 19.19 -15.11 25.38
CA ASP A 23 19.86 -14.53 26.54
C ASP A 23 20.17 -13.04 26.36
N LEU A 24 20.55 -12.64 25.14
CA LEU A 24 20.83 -11.25 24.77
C LEU A 24 19.62 -10.61 24.07
N SER A 25 18.42 -10.85 24.59
CA SER A 25 17.19 -10.31 24.02
C SER A 25 17.22 -8.78 24.01
N TYR A 26 16.83 -8.18 22.88
CA TYR A 26 16.67 -6.73 22.79
C TYR A 26 15.39 -6.31 23.51
N ILE A 27 15.46 -5.24 24.30
CA ILE A 27 14.30 -4.64 24.94
C ILE A 27 14.13 -3.25 24.36
N ASP A 28 12.97 -3.00 23.76
CA ASP A 28 12.69 -1.70 23.17
C ASP A 28 12.36 -0.64 24.24
N LYS A 29 12.19 0.61 23.81
CA LYS A 29 11.81 1.72 24.71
C LYS A 29 10.47 1.52 25.43
N LYS A 30 9.62 0.60 24.98
CA LYS A 30 8.33 0.26 25.60
C LYS A 30 8.42 -0.92 26.57
N GLY A 31 9.56 -1.59 26.64
CA GLY A 31 9.76 -2.79 27.44
C GLY A 31 9.36 -4.08 26.73
N GLU A 32 9.10 -4.05 25.42
CA GLU A 32 8.84 -5.25 24.63
C GLU A 32 10.16 -6.01 24.42
N VAL A 33 10.14 -7.32 24.69
CA VAL A 33 11.31 -8.19 24.64
C VAL A 33 11.32 -8.94 23.33
N TYR A 34 12.35 -8.74 22.53
CA TYR A 34 12.51 -9.34 21.20
C TYR A 34 13.49 -10.52 21.27
N ARG A 35 13.01 -11.70 20.90
CA ARG A 35 13.71 -12.99 21.01
C ARG A 35 14.03 -13.59 19.64
N TYR A 36 14.70 -14.75 19.65
CA TYR A 36 15.00 -15.49 18.43
C TYR A 36 13.73 -15.80 17.63
N GLY A 37 13.74 -15.46 16.34
CA GLY A 37 12.63 -15.70 15.42
C GLY A 37 11.61 -14.56 15.33
N GLU A 38 11.71 -13.54 16.18
CA GLU A 38 10.89 -12.33 16.07
C GLU A 38 11.48 -11.34 15.06
N PHE A 39 10.63 -10.44 14.56
CA PHE A 39 11.06 -9.35 13.70
C PHE A 39 11.90 -8.33 14.47
N PHE A 40 12.75 -7.61 13.77
CA PHE A 40 13.47 -6.49 14.39
C PHE A 40 12.48 -5.43 14.91
N PRO A 41 12.75 -4.86 16.09
CA PRO A 41 11.98 -3.75 16.62
C PRO A 41 11.84 -2.62 15.61
N SER A 42 10.64 -2.04 15.53
CA SER A 42 10.37 -0.95 14.59
C SER A 42 11.24 0.29 14.82
N GLU A 43 11.76 0.50 16.04
CA GLU A 43 12.65 1.62 16.35
C GLU A 43 14.08 1.48 15.78
N LEU A 44 14.46 0.28 15.34
CA LEU A 44 15.72 0.05 14.61
C LEU A 44 15.57 0.31 13.11
N SER A 45 14.35 0.57 12.62
CA SER A 45 14.12 0.93 11.23
C SER A 45 14.82 2.26 10.90
N PRO A 46 15.59 2.32 9.79
CA PRO A 46 16.15 3.59 9.31
C PRO A 46 15.10 4.48 8.63
N PHE A 47 13.89 3.99 8.41
CA PHE A 47 12.80 4.71 7.76
C PHE A 47 11.65 4.97 8.73
N CYS A 48 11.04 6.16 8.63
CA CYS A 48 9.82 6.50 9.36
C CYS A 48 8.61 5.76 8.79
N TYR A 49 7.58 5.52 9.62
CA TYR A 49 6.39 4.75 9.25
C TYR A 49 5.77 5.22 7.93
N ASN A 50 5.56 6.53 7.83
CA ASN A 50 4.95 7.19 6.69
C ASN A 50 5.78 7.13 5.40
N GLU A 51 7.04 6.70 5.46
CA GLU A 51 7.93 6.48 4.32
C GLU A 51 7.99 5.02 3.85
N THR A 52 7.41 4.11 4.62
CA THR A 52 7.40 2.70 4.29
C THR A 52 6.12 2.28 3.58
N VAL A 53 6.18 1.11 2.98
CA VAL A 53 5.03 0.40 2.41
C VAL A 53 3.93 0.11 3.46
N ALA A 54 4.24 0.18 4.76
CA ALA A 54 3.23 0.07 5.80
C ALA A 54 2.17 1.18 5.70
N GLN A 55 2.58 2.41 5.32
CA GLN A 55 1.65 3.54 5.14
C GLN A 55 0.72 3.34 3.93
N GLU A 56 1.17 2.62 2.91
CA GLU A 56 0.37 2.28 1.72
C GLU A 56 -0.75 1.29 2.04
N TYR A 57 -0.48 0.28 2.87
CA TYR A 57 -1.45 -0.77 3.20
C TYR A 57 -2.26 -0.49 4.47
N PHE A 58 -1.65 0.17 5.45
CA PHE A 58 -2.20 0.45 6.76
C PHE A 58 -1.99 1.93 7.09
N PRO A 59 -2.64 2.84 6.37
CA PRO A 59 -2.41 4.27 6.54
C PRO A 59 -2.74 4.71 7.97
N LEU A 60 -1.75 5.28 8.65
CA LEU A 60 -1.91 5.91 9.95
C LEU A 60 -1.76 7.43 9.82
N ASN A 61 -2.35 8.16 10.77
CA ASN A 61 -1.98 9.55 11.00
C ASN A 61 -0.79 9.65 11.97
N LYS A 62 -0.19 10.85 12.08
CA LYS A 62 0.99 11.10 12.92
C LYS A 62 0.75 10.73 14.39
N GLU A 63 -0.43 11.05 14.92
CA GLU A 63 -0.79 10.80 16.32
C GLU A 63 -0.88 9.29 16.60
N GLU A 64 -1.55 8.55 15.73
CA GLU A 64 -1.67 7.10 15.79
C GLU A 64 -0.32 6.40 15.68
N ALA A 65 0.51 6.81 14.72
CA ALA A 65 1.85 6.24 14.51
C ALA A 65 2.73 6.48 15.75
N THR A 66 2.70 7.70 16.29
CA THR A 66 3.48 8.08 17.47
C THR A 66 3.01 7.32 18.72
N LYS A 67 1.68 7.16 18.91
CA LYS A 67 1.11 6.34 19.99
C LYS A 67 1.55 4.87 19.88
N ARG A 68 1.68 4.37 18.65
CA ARG A 68 2.21 3.02 18.37
C ARG A 68 3.73 2.93 18.45
N GLY A 69 4.44 4.01 18.77
CA GLY A 69 5.90 4.02 18.94
C GLY A 69 6.68 4.08 17.63
N TYR A 70 6.01 4.35 16.51
CA TYR A 70 6.67 4.48 15.23
C TYR A 70 7.22 5.89 15.03
N GLN A 71 8.37 5.97 14.37
CA GLN A 71 8.93 7.24 13.92
C GLN A 71 8.06 7.83 12.79
N TRP A 72 7.95 9.14 12.76
CA TRP A 72 7.19 9.87 11.74
C TRP A 72 8.06 10.96 11.14
N LYS A 73 8.11 11.02 9.81
CA LYS A 73 8.82 12.08 9.10
C LYS A 73 7.87 13.23 8.83
N ASP A 74 8.17 14.37 9.42
CA ASP A 74 7.49 15.62 9.13
C ASP A 74 7.79 16.11 7.72
N ARG A 75 6.83 16.82 7.15
CA ARG A 75 6.99 17.37 5.81
C ARG A 75 7.94 18.54 5.84
N GLU A 76 8.90 18.50 4.94
CA GLU A 76 9.75 19.65 4.64
C GLU A 76 8.92 20.70 3.91
N GLU A 77 9.11 21.98 4.26
CA GLU A 77 8.48 23.09 3.55
C GLU A 77 9.05 23.19 2.13
N ARG A 78 8.17 23.13 1.13
CA ARG A 78 8.54 23.18 -0.27
C ARG A 78 8.06 24.48 -0.90
N ASN A 79 8.98 25.42 -1.10
CA ASN A 79 8.69 26.72 -1.70
C ASN A 79 8.82 26.66 -3.23
N TYR A 80 7.97 25.89 -3.90
CA TYR A 80 7.95 25.84 -5.36
C TYR A 80 7.30 27.10 -5.96
N LYS A 81 7.89 27.62 -7.03
CA LYS A 81 7.23 28.62 -7.89
C LYS A 81 6.35 27.87 -8.88
N VAL A 82 5.04 27.92 -8.68
CA VAL A 82 4.05 27.28 -9.55
C VAL A 82 3.87 28.11 -10.81
N ASP A 83 4.04 27.47 -11.98
CA ASP A 83 3.77 28.09 -13.28
C ASP A 83 2.32 27.85 -13.72
N ILE A 84 1.77 26.67 -13.41
CA ILE A 84 0.42 26.26 -13.80
C ILE A 84 -0.33 25.69 -12.57
N PRO A 85 -1.39 26.37 -12.10
CA PRO A 85 -2.32 25.82 -11.11
C PRO A 85 -3.04 24.59 -11.66
N ALA A 86 -3.36 23.63 -10.79
CA ALA A 86 -4.01 22.38 -11.19
C ALA A 86 -5.34 22.58 -11.96
N GLU A 87 -6.05 23.65 -11.63
CA GLU A 87 -7.34 24.05 -12.23
C GLU A 87 -7.22 24.56 -13.67
N ASN A 88 -6.03 25.06 -14.05
CA ASN A 88 -5.76 25.65 -15.36
C ASN A 88 -5.11 24.65 -16.33
N ILE A 89 -5.02 23.37 -15.95
CA ILE A 89 -4.54 22.31 -16.84
C ILE A 89 -5.64 22.07 -17.89
N SER A 90 -5.38 22.52 -19.12
CA SER A 90 -6.29 22.31 -20.25
C SER A 90 -6.49 20.81 -20.52
N SER A 91 -7.69 20.44 -20.97
CA SER A 91 -7.96 19.12 -21.54
C SER A 91 -7.15 18.85 -22.81
N ASP A 92 -6.75 19.92 -23.51
CA ASP A 92 -5.99 19.83 -24.74
C ASP A 92 -4.49 19.75 -24.45
N ILE A 93 -3.85 18.71 -24.99
CA ILE A 93 -2.44 18.38 -24.76
C ILE A 93 -1.56 19.31 -25.61
N ASN A 94 -1.06 20.39 -25.01
CA ASN A 94 -0.11 21.33 -25.64
C ASN A 94 1.33 21.10 -25.12
N GLU A 95 2.30 21.11 -26.04
CA GLU A 95 3.74 20.96 -25.77
C GLU A 95 4.30 22.06 -24.85
N ASP A 96 3.63 23.20 -24.76
CA ASP A 96 3.96 24.32 -23.86
C ASP A 96 3.99 23.93 -22.37
N ILE A 97 3.47 22.76 -21.99
CA ILE A 97 3.48 22.28 -20.59
C ILE A 97 4.80 21.62 -20.19
N ILE A 98 5.63 21.22 -21.15
CA ILE A 98 6.88 20.50 -20.88
C ILE A 98 7.82 21.40 -20.06
N GLY A 99 8.31 20.88 -18.94
CA GLY A 99 9.25 21.58 -18.06
C GLY A 99 8.65 22.63 -17.12
N LYS A 100 7.36 22.99 -17.28
CA LYS A 100 6.62 23.89 -16.36
C LYS A 100 6.32 23.18 -15.03
N VAL A 101 6.33 23.96 -13.95
CA VAL A 101 5.95 23.50 -12.60
C VAL A 101 4.44 23.55 -12.47
N ILE A 102 3.85 22.36 -12.37
CA ILE A 102 2.40 22.16 -12.22
C ILE A 102 2.09 21.93 -10.73
N GLU A 103 1.10 22.63 -10.21
CA GLU A 103 0.57 22.40 -8.86
C GLU A 103 -0.20 21.07 -8.80
N CYS A 104 -0.01 20.30 -7.73
CA CYS A 104 -0.82 19.12 -7.45
C CYS A 104 -2.18 19.55 -6.87
N SER A 105 -3.28 19.00 -7.39
CA SER A 105 -4.64 19.32 -6.89
C SER A 105 -4.82 19.08 -5.38
N HIS A 106 -4.06 18.14 -4.79
CA HIS A 106 -4.13 17.87 -3.35
C HIS A 106 -3.41 18.92 -2.49
N LYS A 107 -2.54 19.77 -3.06
CA LYS A 107 -1.84 20.88 -2.38
C LYS A 107 -1.23 20.52 -1.01
N GLY A 108 -0.67 19.32 -0.88
CA GLY A 108 -0.11 18.87 0.41
C GLY A 108 -1.14 18.58 1.50
N LYS A 109 -2.43 18.48 1.20
CA LYS A 109 -3.47 18.23 2.23
C LYS A 109 -3.87 16.76 2.38
N CYS A 110 -3.44 15.88 1.47
CA CYS A 110 -3.70 14.44 1.55
C CYS A 110 -2.62 13.70 2.35
N ASN A 111 -2.89 12.47 2.82
CA ASN A 111 -1.93 11.62 3.54
C ASN A 111 -1.12 10.68 2.62
N GLU A 112 -0.83 11.12 1.39
CA GLU A 112 -0.28 10.28 0.30
C GLU A 112 1.13 10.72 -0.11
N GLN A 113 1.91 11.27 0.83
CA GLN A 113 3.22 11.88 0.56
C GLN A 113 3.22 12.85 -0.64
N CYS A 114 2.25 13.75 -0.67
CA CYS A 114 2.11 14.72 -1.76
C CYS A 114 3.39 15.52 -1.97
N THR A 115 3.80 15.68 -3.23
CA THR A 115 4.95 16.50 -3.58
C THR A 115 4.63 17.97 -3.78
N GLU A 116 3.35 18.35 -3.67
CA GLU A 116 2.78 19.70 -3.87
C GLU A 116 2.88 20.27 -5.29
N ALA A 117 4.00 20.04 -5.97
CA ALA A 117 4.18 20.35 -7.38
C ALA A 117 4.92 19.21 -8.11
N PHE A 118 4.83 19.20 -9.43
CA PHE A 118 5.53 18.26 -10.30
C PHE A 118 5.78 18.88 -11.69
N LYS A 119 6.61 18.22 -12.49
CA LYS A 119 6.87 18.59 -13.89
C LYS A 119 6.54 17.42 -14.79
N ILE A 120 6.21 17.71 -16.05
CA ILE A 120 6.06 16.72 -17.10
C ILE A 120 7.31 16.79 -17.99
N ILE A 121 7.99 15.64 -18.15
CA ILE A 121 9.14 15.51 -19.05
C ILE A 121 8.68 15.19 -20.48
N PRO A 122 9.50 15.45 -21.52
CA PRO A 122 9.12 15.21 -22.91
C PRO A 122 8.63 13.79 -23.20
N GLU A 123 9.22 12.79 -22.54
CA GLU A 123 8.90 11.38 -22.70
C GLU A 123 7.51 11.05 -22.13
N GLU A 124 7.18 11.62 -20.96
CA GLU A 124 5.85 11.50 -20.35
C GLU A 124 4.79 12.19 -21.21
N PHE A 125 5.07 13.39 -21.71
CA PHE A 125 4.17 14.12 -22.61
C PHE A 125 3.89 13.32 -23.89
N SER A 126 4.93 12.78 -24.51
CA SER A 126 4.82 11.93 -25.71
C SER A 126 3.96 10.69 -25.45
N PHE A 127 4.05 10.11 -24.24
CA PHE A 127 3.20 9.01 -23.83
C PHE A 127 1.72 9.41 -23.73
N TYR A 128 1.39 10.53 -23.06
CA TYR A 128 0.01 11.01 -22.95
C TYR A 128 -0.61 11.32 -24.32
N LYS A 129 0.16 11.98 -25.21
CA LYS A 129 -0.27 12.31 -26.57
C LYS A 129 -0.55 11.06 -27.41
N ARG A 130 0.36 10.08 -27.41
CA ARG A 130 0.21 8.83 -28.17
C ARG A 130 -0.97 7.98 -27.70
N MET A 131 -1.23 7.97 -26.38
CA MET A 131 -2.32 7.18 -25.79
C MET A 131 -3.65 7.94 -25.74
N ASN A 132 -3.68 9.20 -26.22
CA ASN A 132 -4.85 10.09 -26.13
C ASN A 132 -5.40 10.20 -24.70
N LEU A 133 -4.50 10.39 -23.73
CA LEU A 133 -4.82 10.47 -22.30
C LEU A 133 -4.74 11.91 -21.80
N PRO A 134 -5.63 12.33 -20.88
CA PRO A 134 -5.55 13.65 -20.28
C PRO A 134 -4.26 13.81 -19.45
N LEU A 135 -3.76 15.04 -19.38
CA LEU A 135 -2.61 15.37 -18.55
C LEU A 135 -2.99 15.22 -17.06
N PRO A 136 -2.05 14.74 -16.22
CA PRO A 136 -2.32 14.54 -14.81
C PRO A 136 -2.47 15.87 -14.10
N THR A 137 -3.45 15.97 -13.20
CA THR A 137 -3.60 17.09 -12.25
C THR A 137 -2.99 16.78 -10.87
N LEU A 138 -2.61 15.51 -10.67
CA LEU A 138 -2.05 14.99 -9.43
C LEU A 138 -0.58 14.62 -9.63
N CYS A 139 0.21 14.87 -8.58
CA CYS A 139 1.61 14.49 -8.59
C CYS A 139 1.79 12.96 -8.62
N PRO A 140 2.98 12.45 -8.98
CA PRO A 140 3.24 11.02 -9.09
C PRO A 140 2.85 10.21 -7.84
N ASN A 141 3.13 10.72 -6.64
CA ASN A 141 2.79 10.04 -5.39
C ASN A 141 1.28 9.96 -5.20
N CYS A 142 0.54 11.05 -5.34
CA CYS A 142 -0.93 11.01 -5.20
C CYS A 142 -1.58 10.09 -6.25
N ARG A 143 -1.07 10.06 -7.49
CA ARG A 143 -1.53 9.10 -8.51
C ARG A 143 -1.23 7.65 -8.13
N HIS A 144 -0.07 7.41 -7.53
CA HIS A 144 0.30 6.09 -7.02
C HIS A 144 -0.68 5.63 -5.93
N TYR A 145 -0.94 6.47 -4.92
CA TYR A 145 -1.87 6.14 -3.84
C TYR A 145 -3.31 5.97 -4.34
N GLN A 146 -3.79 6.80 -5.26
CA GLN A 146 -5.11 6.58 -5.88
C GLN A 146 -5.22 5.25 -6.61
N ARG A 147 -4.14 4.80 -7.26
CA ARG A 147 -4.10 3.48 -7.89
C ARG A 147 -4.11 2.36 -6.85
N LEU A 148 -3.42 2.53 -5.72
CA LEU A 148 -3.45 1.57 -4.62
C LEU A 148 -4.83 1.47 -3.97
N ASN A 149 -5.53 2.60 -3.82
CA ASN A 149 -6.89 2.63 -3.24
C ASN A 149 -7.94 1.89 -4.10
N LYS A 150 -7.65 1.60 -5.37
CA LYS A 150 -8.49 0.75 -6.22
C LYS A 150 -8.32 -0.74 -5.94
N ARG A 151 -7.27 -1.14 -5.22
CA ARG A 151 -7.04 -2.54 -4.82
C ARG A 151 -7.93 -2.87 -3.65
N ASN A 152 -8.32 -4.15 -3.57
CA ASN A 152 -8.95 -4.63 -2.35
C ASN A 152 -7.92 -4.60 -1.21
N PRO A 153 -8.34 -4.28 0.02
CA PRO A 153 -7.45 -4.23 1.16
C PRO A 153 -6.88 -5.61 1.50
N ASN A 154 -5.75 -5.63 2.19
CA ASN A 154 -5.14 -6.86 2.74
C ASN A 154 -5.89 -7.33 3.99
N LYS A 155 -7.20 -7.55 3.85
CA LYS A 155 -8.09 -8.07 4.88
C LYS A 155 -9.04 -9.06 4.22
N LEU A 156 -9.17 -10.22 4.84
CA LEU A 156 -10.18 -11.20 4.48
C LEU A 156 -11.34 -11.10 5.45
N TRP A 157 -12.53 -11.23 4.91
CA TRP A 157 -13.77 -11.33 5.64
C TRP A 157 -14.41 -12.66 5.32
N HIS A 158 -14.86 -13.31 6.38
CA HIS A 158 -15.72 -14.46 6.28
C HIS A 158 -17.09 -14.04 5.71
N ARG A 159 -17.54 -14.72 4.66
CA ARG A 159 -18.84 -14.47 4.01
C ARG A 159 -19.50 -15.76 3.56
N GLU A 160 -20.81 -15.66 3.38
CA GLU A 160 -21.66 -16.68 2.78
C GLU A 160 -21.95 -16.31 1.31
N CYS A 161 -22.18 -17.33 0.47
CA CYS A 161 -22.52 -17.17 -0.94
C CYS A 161 -23.89 -16.49 -1.10
N MET A 162 -23.94 -15.36 -1.81
CA MET A 162 -25.19 -14.60 -2.01
C MET A 162 -26.10 -15.17 -3.12
N CYS A 163 -25.95 -16.43 -3.49
CA CYS A 163 -26.71 -17.01 -4.58
C CYS A 163 -28.03 -17.63 -4.10
N ASP A 164 -29.14 -17.12 -4.60
CA ASP A 164 -30.51 -17.62 -4.35
C ASP A 164 -31.10 -18.37 -5.55
N LYS A 165 -30.31 -18.56 -6.62
CA LYS A 165 -30.83 -19.09 -7.87
C LYS A 165 -31.00 -20.61 -7.81
N GLY A 166 -32.24 -21.07 -7.98
CA GLY A 166 -32.59 -22.49 -7.93
C GLY A 166 -32.19 -23.33 -9.15
N ASN A 167 -31.64 -22.70 -10.20
CA ASN A 167 -31.06 -23.39 -11.37
C ASN A 167 -29.58 -23.76 -11.17
N HIS A 168 -28.99 -23.42 -10.02
CA HIS A 168 -27.62 -23.75 -9.68
C HIS A 168 -27.51 -25.10 -8.92
N ILE A 169 -26.31 -25.49 -8.48
CA ILE A 169 -26.02 -26.77 -7.79
C ILE A 169 -26.72 -26.91 -6.41
N HIS A 170 -27.48 -25.90 -5.99
CA HIS A 170 -28.20 -25.86 -4.72
C HIS A 170 -29.69 -25.59 -4.95
N LYS A 171 -30.53 -26.03 -3.99
CA LYS A 171 -31.96 -25.72 -3.98
C LYS A 171 -32.20 -24.56 -3.01
N GLY A 172 -32.60 -23.40 -3.51
CA GLY A 172 -32.79 -22.19 -2.70
C GLY A 172 -31.48 -21.42 -2.51
N HIS A 173 -31.20 -20.95 -1.29
CA HIS A 173 -29.96 -20.22 -0.96
C HIS A 173 -28.74 -21.15 -0.90
N CYS A 174 -27.60 -20.68 -1.41
CA CYS A 174 -26.34 -21.41 -1.36
C CYS A 174 -25.69 -21.32 0.03
N LEU A 175 -25.61 -22.43 0.75
CA LEU A 175 -25.01 -22.51 2.09
C LEU A 175 -23.46 -22.52 2.12
N ASN A 176 -22.80 -22.15 1.01
CA ASN A 176 -21.34 -22.22 0.95
C ASN A 176 -20.70 -20.96 1.53
N GLU A 177 -19.76 -21.13 2.44
CA GLU A 177 -19.01 -20.07 3.10
C GLU A 177 -17.57 -20.00 2.55
N PHE A 178 -16.97 -18.81 2.59
CA PHE A 178 -15.60 -18.57 2.12
C PHE A 178 -15.02 -17.27 2.67
N GLU A 179 -13.69 -17.15 2.57
CA GLU A 179 -12.97 -15.92 2.86
C GLU A 179 -12.84 -15.07 1.59
N THR A 180 -13.15 -13.77 1.68
CA THR A 180 -13.05 -12.85 0.55
C THR A 180 -12.54 -11.49 0.96
N SER A 181 -11.98 -10.74 0.00
CA SER A 181 -11.52 -9.36 0.19
C SER A 181 -12.63 -8.31 0.01
N TYR A 182 -13.88 -8.74 -0.10
CA TYR A 182 -15.05 -7.88 -0.21
C TYR A 182 -15.72 -7.72 1.15
N ALA A 183 -15.63 -6.53 1.75
CA ALA A 183 -16.19 -6.26 3.07
C ALA A 183 -17.74 -6.39 3.11
N PRO A 184 -18.34 -6.87 4.22
CA PRO A 184 -19.80 -7.11 4.35
C PRO A 184 -20.71 -5.95 3.94
N ASP A 185 -20.27 -4.72 4.21
CA ASP A 185 -20.93 -3.44 3.94
C ASP A 185 -20.89 -3.01 2.47
N ARG A 186 -20.14 -3.72 1.63
CA ARG A 186 -20.05 -3.45 0.20
C ARG A 186 -21.32 -3.88 -0.55
N PRO A 187 -21.78 -3.10 -1.55
CA PRO A 187 -23.02 -3.38 -2.27
C PRO A 187 -22.89 -4.50 -3.32
N GLU A 188 -21.68 -4.91 -3.69
CA GLU A 188 -21.48 -5.94 -4.71
C GLU A 188 -21.94 -7.33 -4.24
N MET A 189 -22.60 -8.08 -5.14
CA MET A 189 -22.97 -9.47 -4.89
C MET A 189 -21.77 -10.39 -5.03
N VAL A 190 -21.56 -11.28 -4.05
CA VAL A 190 -20.42 -12.20 -4.02
C VAL A 190 -20.91 -13.64 -4.05
N TYR A 191 -20.58 -14.35 -5.12
CA TYR A 191 -20.88 -15.77 -5.30
C TYR A 191 -19.66 -16.63 -4.98
N CYS A 192 -19.91 -17.87 -4.53
CA CYS A 192 -18.87 -18.89 -4.49
C CYS A 192 -18.42 -19.25 -5.91
N GLU A 193 -17.23 -19.81 -6.05
CA GLU A 193 -16.63 -20.16 -7.35
C GLU A 193 -17.60 -20.94 -8.25
N LYS A 194 -18.27 -21.96 -7.70
CA LYS A 194 -19.21 -22.81 -8.44
C LYS A 194 -20.45 -22.05 -8.93
N CYS A 195 -21.01 -21.17 -8.10
CA CYS A 195 -22.18 -20.37 -8.48
C CYS A 195 -21.81 -19.27 -9.49
N TYR A 196 -20.62 -18.68 -9.35
CA TYR A 196 -20.11 -17.71 -10.30
C TYR A 196 -19.88 -18.33 -11.68
N GLN A 197 -19.30 -19.53 -11.73
CA GLN A 197 -19.07 -20.24 -12.99
C GLN A 197 -20.37 -20.52 -13.75
N GLN A 198 -21.46 -20.88 -13.06
CA GLN A 198 -22.77 -21.13 -13.68
C GLN A 198 -23.50 -19.85 -14.14
N GLU A 199 -23.14 -18.70 -13.57
CA GLU A 199 -23.72 -17.42 -13.96
C GLU A 199 -23.05 -16.83 -15.20
N VAL A 200 -21.73 -17.03 -15.32
CA VAL A 200 -20.89 -16.40 -16.35
C VAL A 200 -20.65 -17.29 -17.56
N TYR A 201 -20.69 -18.62 -17.39
CA TYR A 201 -20.46 -19.61 -18.45
C TYR A 201 -21.69 -20.50 -18.66
#